data_AF-A0A151CHX1-F1
#
_entry.id   AF-A0A151CHX1-F1
#
_cell.length_a   1.000
_cell.length_b   1.000
_cell.length_c   1.000
_cell.angle_alpha   90.00
_cell.angle_beta   90.00
_cell.angle_gamma   90.00
#
_symmetry.space_group_name_H-M   'P 1'
#
loop_
_entity.id
_entity.type
_entity.pdbx_description
1 polymer ?
#
loop_
_entity_poly.entity_id
_entity_poly.type
_entity_poly.pdbx_seq_one_letter_code
_entity_poly.pdbx_strand_id
1 'polypeptide(L)'
;MTTFKKLPENTDIQELIRSTFDADLPVTGGWGYTTEDATIIKELPQGMTLPQLEHMLTSIRAHIEMNLTQKKEDRYGAINANERAREEIAAEALLFDRIIFEVTAIKEDVYNAFIQEYKEGYGKEAFDLSAHFQRRKEATLTREVVHYFEVSSLQ
;
A
#
# COMPACT_ATOMS: atom_id res chain seq x y z
N MET A 1 -18.42 -1.12 0.95
CA MET A 1 -17.00 -0.83 1.25
C MET A 1 -16.36 -2.10 1.77
N THR A 2 -15.26 -2.55 1.16
CA THR A 2 -14.53 -3.73 1.62
C THR A 2 -13.61 -3.31 2.77
N THR A 3 -13.83 -3.86 3.96
CA THR A 3 -13.00 -3.58 5.14
C THR A 3 -11.99 -4.70 5.33
N PHE A 4 -10.72 -4.35 5.43
CA PHE A 4 -9.64 -5.30 5.74
C PHE A 4 -9.30 -5.21 7.22
N LYS A 5 -8.89 -6.33 7.82
CA LYS A 5 -8.46 -6.34 9.21
C LYS A 5 -7.18 -5.51 9.34
N LYS A 6 -7.13 -4.66 10.37
CA LYS A 6 -5.90 -3.97 10.75
C LYS A 6 -4.82 -5.00 11.10
N LEU A 7 -3.58 -4.66 10.80
CA LEU A 7 -2.42 -5.42 11.20
C LEU A 7 -2.23 -5.31 12.72
N PRO A 8 -1.76 -6.37 13.40
CA PRO A 8 -1.61 -6.39 14.85
C PRO A 8 -0.57 -5.36 15.32
N GLU A 9 -0.86 -4.70 16.44
CA GLU A 9 -0.08 -3.60 17.03
C GLU A 9 1.31 -4.00 17.59
N ASN A 10 1.69 -5.27 17.53
CA ASN A 10 2.90 -5.77 18.20
C ASN A 10 3.78 -6.61 17.28
N THR A 11 4.22 -5.98 16.20
CA THR A 11 5.24 -6.58 15.32
C THR A 11 6.30 -5.52 15.13
N ASP A 12 7.55 -5.87 15.40
CA ASP A 12 8.70 -5.13 14.89
C ASP A 12 8.48 -4.98 13.37
N ILE A 13 7.98 -3.81 12.96
CA ILE A 13 7.56 -3.59 11.58
C ILE A 13 8.77 -3.65 10.65
N GLN A 14 9.96 -3.26 11.14
CA GLN A 14 11.19 -3.36 10.40
C GLN A 14 11.52 -4.83 10.13
N GLU A 15 11.44 -5.68 11.15
CA GLU A 15 11.71 -7.11 10.97
C GLU A 15 10.65 -7.80 10.09
N LEU A 16 9.38 -7.42 10.20
CA LEU A 16 8.34 -7.95 9.31
C LEU A 16 8.62 -7.55 7.86
N ILE A 17 8.96 -6.28 7.62
CA ILE A 17 9.28 -5.79 6.28
C ILE A 17 10.51 -6.48 5.73
N ARG A 18 11.57 -6.60 6.52
CA ARG A 18 12.81 -7.30 6.14
C ARG A 18 12.56 -8.77 5.80
N SER A 19 11.88 -9.51 6.67
CA SER A 19 11.61 -10.94 6.46
C SER A 19 10.63 -11.23 5.32
N THR A 20 9.71 -10.31 5.03
CA THR A 20 8.66 -10.52 4.02
C THR A 20 9.03 -9.97 2.65
N PHE A 21 9.72 -8.83 2.60
CA PHE A 21 10.01 -8.08 1.38
C PHE A 21 11.51 -7.91 1.10
N ASP A 22 12.39 -8.47 1.94
CA ASP A 22 13.85 -8.34 1.83
C ASP A 22 14.31 -6.87 1.77
N ALA A 23 13.61 -6.00 2.50
CA ALA A 23 13.88 -4.58 2.57
C ALA A 23 14.24 -4.17 4.01
N ASP A 24 15.46 -3.65 4.20
CA ASP A 24 15.88 -3.09 5.47
C ASP A 24 15.58 -1.59 5.50
N LEU A 25 14.50 -1.23 6.19
CA LEU A 25 14.02 0.14 6.28
C LEU A 25 14.23 0.68 7.71
N PRO A 26 14.74 1.91 7.86
CA PRO A 26 15.00 2.53 9.15
C PRO A 26 13.71 3.06 9.81
N VAL A 27 12.80 2.14 10.14
CA VAL A 27 11.47 2.46 10.67
C VAL A 27 11.19 1.71 11.97
N THR A 28 10.38 2.32 12.83
CA THR A 28 9.89 1.71 14.09
C THR A 28 8.43 2.12 14.32
N GLY A 29 7.88 1.85 15.51
CA GLY A 29 6.49 2.18 15.82
C GLY A 29 5.51 1.17 15.22
N GLY A 30 4.37 1.65 14.75
CA GLY A 30 3.28 0.82 14.23
C GLY A 30 2.98 1.04 12.75
N TRP A 31 1.78 0.62 12.34
CA TRP A 31 1.29 0.68 10.96
C TRP A 31 0.57 1.99 10.60
N GLY A 32 0.55 2.98 11.51
CA GLY A 32 0.05 4.32 11.26
C GLY A 32 -1.44 4.40 10.96
N TYR A 33 -2.29 3.60 11.62
CA TYR A 33 -3.73 3.82 11.59
C TYR A 33 -4.16 5.06 12.40
N THR A 34 -3.38 5.48 13.40
CA THR A 34 -3.57 6.65 14.26
C THR A 34 -2.22 7.31 14.61
N THR A 35 -2.25 8.41 15.35
CA THR A 35 -1.06 9.08 15.87
C THR A 35 -0.31 8.22 16.90
N GLU A 36 -1.03 7.44 17.70
CA GLU A 36 -0.46 6.58 18.76
C GLU A 36 0.25 5.35 18.20
N ASP A 37 -0.14 4.88 17.01
CA ASP A 37 0.46 3.74 16.31
C ASP A 37 1.26 4.16 15.07
N ALA A 38 1.64 5.45 14.98
CA ALA A 38 2.32 6.03 13.84
C ALA A 38 3.54 5.20 13.41
N THR A 39 3.79 5.17 12.10
CA THR A 39 5.04 4.63 11.58
C THR A 39 6.15 5.66 11.79
N ILE A 40 7.13 5.34 12.61
CA ILE A 40 8.20 6.26 12.98
C ILE A 40 9.35 6.08 12.01
N ILE A 41 9.69 7.12 11.24
CA ILE A 41 10.82 7.10 10.31
C ILE A 41 12.05 7.68 11.02
N LYS A 42 13.09 6.87 11.18
CA LYS A 42 14.32 7.26 11.91
C LYS A 42 15.32 8.00 11.03
N GLU A 43 15.46 7.59 9.78
CA GLU A 43 16.33 8.21 8.79
C GLU A 43 15.82 7.90 7.38
N LEU A 44 16.37 8.58 6.36
CA LEU A 44 16.05 8.28 4.97
C LEU A 44 17.11 7.34 4.37
N PRO A 45 16.71 6.21 3.75
CA PRO A 45 17.62 5.40 2.96
C PRO A 45 18.33 6.23 1.88
N GLN A 46 19.58 5.87 1.57
CA GLN A 46 20.38 6.61 0.59
C GLN A 46 19.68 6.69 -0.77
N GLY A 47 19.50 7.90 -1.28
CA GLY A 47 18.88 8.16 -2.59
C GLY A 47 17.35 8.10 -2.60
N MET A 48 16.70 7.98 -1.44
CA MET A 48 15.24 7.99 -1.30
C MET A 48 14.76 9.29 -0.65
N THR A 49 13.68 9.87 -1.17
CA THR A 49 13.01 11.01 -0.54
C THR A 49 11.98 10.55 0.49
N LEU A 50 11.61 11.40 1.45
CA LEU A 50 10.57 11.09 2.44
C LEU A 50 9.25 10.63 1.77
N PRO A 51 8.67 11.36 0.78
CA PRO A 51 7.45 10.89 0.12
C PRO A 51 7.56 9.53 -0.58
N GLN A 52 8.75 9.19 -1.10
CA GLN A 52 8.98 7.86 -1.69
C GLN A 52 8.95 6.75 -0.64
N LEU A 53 9.56 7.00 0.52
CA LEU A 53 9.54 6.05 1.64
C LEU A 53 8.12 5.86 2.19
N GLU A 54 7.38 6.95 2.40
CA GLU A 54 5.99 6.93 2.89
C GLU A 54 5.05 6.19 1.92
N HIS A 55 5.21 6.43 0.62
CA HIS A 55 4.47 5.71 -0.42
C HIS A 55 4.78 4.21 -0.40
N MET A 56 6.05 3.84 -0.27
CA MET A 56 6.49 2.45 -0.18
C MET A 56 5.92 1.76 1.06
N LEU A 57 6.01 2.39 2.23
CA LEU A 57 5.48 1.85 3.49
C LEU A 57 3.96 1.65 3.43
N THR A 58 3.23 2.60 2.84
CA THR A 58 1.79 2.48 2.64
C THR A 58 1.46 1.35 1.64
N SER A 59 2.23 1.21 0.58
CA SER A 59 2.07 0.14 -0.41
C SER A 59 2.32 -1.24 0.19
N ILE A 60 3.36 -1.37 1.04
CA ILE A 60 3.65 -2.57 1.84
C ILE A 60 2.47 -2.90 2.74
N ARG A 61 1.99 -1.94 3.54
CA ARG A 61 0.84 -2.12 4.43
C ARG A 61 -0.39 -2.62 3.66
N ALA A 62 -0.71 -1.96 2.54
CA ALA A 62 -1.82 -2.36 1.69
C ALA A 62 -1.66 -3.79 1.14
N HIS A 63 -0.44 -4.19 0.76
CA HIS A 63 -0.16 -5.54 0.28
C HIS A 63 -0.33 -6.60 1.38
N ILE A 64 0.14 -6.33 2.59
CA ILE A 64 -0.02 -7.25 3.72
C ILE A 64 -1.51 -7.41 4.06
N GLU A 65 -2.24 -6.30 4.16
CA GLU A 65 -3.67 -6.29 4.48
C GLU A 65 -4.53 -6.99 3.41
N MET A 66 -4.25 -6.76 2.13
CA MET A 66 -5.14 -7.16 1.04
C MET A 66 -4.72 -8.46 0.33
N ASN A 67 -3.49 -8.92 0.54
CA ASN A 67 -2.97 -10.16 -0.05
C ASN A 67 -2.46 -11.14 1.01
N LEU A 68 -1.38 -10.79 1.71
CA LEU A 68 -0.64 -11.78 2.51
C LEU A 68 -1.44 -12.35 3.69
N THR A 69 -2.25 -11.50 4.34
CA THR A 69 -3.10 -11.91 5.48
C THR A 69 -4.43 -12.52 5.05
N GLN A 70 -4.75 -12.51 3.75
CA GLN A 70 -5.99 -13.05 3.21
C GLN A 70 -5.85 -14.53 2.87
N LYS A 71 -6.96 -15.26 3.00
CA LYS A 71 -7.09 -16.59 2.39
C LYS A 71 -6.98 -16.46 0.88
N LYS A 72 -6.53 -17.52 0.20
CA LYS A 72 -6.22 -17.49 -1.23
C LYS A 72 -7.38 -16.97 -2.08
N GLU A 73 -8.61 -17.35 -1.75
CA GLU A 73 -9.83 -16.95 -2.46
C GLU A 73 -10.16 -15.47 -2.23
N ASP A 74 -9.62 -14.88 -1.16
CA ASP A 74 -9.90 -13.52 -0.73
C ASP A 74 -8.84 -12.51 -1.11
N ARG A 75 -7.71 -12.96 -1.69
CA ARG A 75 -6.57 -12.12 -2.06
C ARG A 75 -6.92 -11.12 -3.14
N TYR A 76 -6.20 -10.01 -3.07
CA TYR A 76 -6.19 -8.98 -4.10
C TYR A 76 -4.79 -8.85 -4.71
N GLY A 77 -4.74 -8.64 -6.02
CA GLY A 77 -3.56 -8.26 -6.78
C GLY A 77 -3.70 -6.83 -7.34
N ALA A 78 -2.72 -6.41 -8.14
CA ALA A 78 -2.69 -5.06 -8.72
C ALA A 78 -2.85 -3.93 -7.69
N ILE A 79 -2.34 -4.14 -6.48
CA ILE A 79 -2.51 -3.21 -5.37
C ILE A 79 -1.62 -1.99 -5.62
N ASN A 80 -2.23 -0.81 -5.74
CA ASN A 80 -1.51 0.45 -5.95
C ASN A 80 -2.03 1.52 -5.00
N ALA A 81 -1.13 2.16 -4.25
CA ALA A 81 -1.43 3.34 -3.46
C ALA A 81 -1.11 4.61 -4.27
N ASN A 82 -1.96 5.62 -4.18
CA ASN A 82 -1.74 6.94 -4.77
C ASN A 82 -2.06 8.00 -3.73
N GLU A 83 -1.12 8.90 -3.44
CA GLU A 83 -1.36 10.01 -2.51
C GLU A 83 -2.47 10.92 -3.05
N ARG A 84 -3.42 11.28 -2.18
CA ARG A 84 -4.55 12.18 -2.48
C ARG A 84 -4.43 13.49 -1.74
N ALA A 85 -4.01 13.44 -0.48
CA ALA A 85 -3.81 14.61 0.35
C ALA A 85 -2.77 14.31 1.42
N ARG A 86 -2.11 15.36 1.90
CA ARG A 86 -1.23 15.31 3.06
C ARG A 86 -1.46 16.52 3.95
N GLU A 87 -1.20 16.31 5.23
CA GLU A 87 -1.31 17.32 6.28
C GLU A 87 -0.19 17.09 7.28
N GLU A 88 0.55 18.14 7.59
CA GLU A 88 1.55 18.12 8.66
C GLU A 88 0.86 18.49 9.98
N ILE A 89 1.09 17.69 11.02
CA ILE A 89 0.49 17.87 12.34
C ILE A 89 1.64 17.97 13.35
N ALA A 90 1.83 19.17 13.90
CA ALA A 90 2.71 19.38 15.04
C ALA A 90 1.92 19.16 16.34
N ALA A 91 2.37 18.23 17.18
CA ALA A 91 1.77 17.96 18.47
C ALA A 91 2.86 17.86 19.54
N GLU A 92 2.86 18.83 20.46
CA GLU A 92 3.89 18.98 21.50
C GLU A 92 5.31 19.09 20.92
N ALA A 93 6.12 18.04 21.05
CA ALA A 93 7.49 17.94 20.57
C ALA A 93 7.64 16.96 19.38
N LEU A 94 6.52 16.47 18.84
CA LEU A 94 6.48 15.51 17.75
C LEU A 94 5.90 16.16 16.48
N LEU A 95 6.41 15.69 15.34
CA LEU A 95 5.94 16.06 14.02
C LEU A 95 5.39 14.84 13.29
N PHE A 96 4.18 14.96 12.77
CA PHE A 96 3.52 13.90 12.03
C PHE A 96 3.13 14.33 10.63
N ASP A 97 3.39 13.45 9.65
CA ASP A 97 2.78 13.50 8.33
C ASP A 97 1.53 12.61 8.33
N ARG A 98 0.35 13.22 8.23
CA ARG A 98 -0.92 12.53 8.00
C ARG A 98 -1.21 12.51 6.52
N ILE A 99 -1.13 11.33 5.90
CA ILE A 99 -1.29 11.18 4.46
C ILE A 99 -2.52 10.34 4.15
N ILE A 100 -3.33 10.82 3.22
CA ILE A 100 -4.49 10.14 2.68
C ILE A 100 -4.11 9.55 1.33
N PHE A 101 -4.18 8.23 1.22
CA PHE A 101 -3.94 7.48 0.00
C PHE A 101 -5.24 6.90 -0.55
N GLU A 102 -5.38 6.94 -1.87
CA GLU A 102 -6.28 6.07 -2.60
C GLU A 102 -5.56 4.76 -2.92
N VAL A 103 -6.04 3.67 -2.35
CA VAL A 103 -5.57 2.32 -2.67
C VAL A 103 -6.54 1.67 -3.64
N THR A 104 -6.03 1.24 -4.78
CA THR A 104 -6.74 0.46 -5.79
C THR A 104 -6.27 -0.98 -5.78
N ALA A 105 -7.15 -1.93 -6.08
CA ALA A 105 -6.79 -3.34 -6.24
C ALA A 105 -7.85 -4.13 -7.02
N ILE A 106 -7.49 -5.30 -7.53
CA ILE A 106 -8.40 -6.23 -8.22
C ILE A 106 -8.29 -7.58 -7.51
N LYS A 107 -9.39 -8.34 -7.37
CA LYS A 107 -9.34 -9.73 -6.84
C LYS A 107 -8.27 -10.54 -7.61
N GLU A 108 -7.44 -11.29 -6.90
CA GLU A 108 -6.22 -11.90 -7.44
C GLU A 108 -6.52 -12.86 -8.60
N ASP A 109 -7.56 -13.69 -8.46
CA ASP A 109 -8.03 -14.62 -9.49
C ASP A 109 -8.51 -13.89 -10.76
N VAL A 110 -9.31 -12.82 -10.58
CA VAL A 110 -9.79 -11.97 -11.67
C VAL A 110 -8.63 -11.25 -12.35
N TYR A 111 -7.68 -10.71 -11.58
CA TYR A 111 -6.49 -10.05 -12.10
C TYR A 111 -5.62 -10.99 -12.92
N ASN A 112 -5.40 -12.21 -12.43
CA ASN A 112 -4.64 -13.24 -13.13
C ASN A 112 -5.34 -13.66 -14.43
N ALA A 113 -6.67 -13.80 -14.42
CA ALA A 113 -7.45 -14.05 -15.63
C ALA A 113 -7.27 -12.92 -16.66
N PHE A 114 -7.30 -11.65 -16.24
CA PHE A 114 -7.03 -10.54 -17.15
C PHE A 114 -5.59 -10.55 -17.70
N ILE A 115 -4.58 -10.86 -16.88
CA ILE A 115 -3.21 -10.98 -17.38
C ILE A 115 -3.12 -12.09 -18.43
N GLN A 116 -3.71 -13.25 -18.16
CA GLN A 116 -3.66 -14.39 -19.08
C GLN A 116 -4.37 -14.06 -20.40
N GLU A 117 -5.57 -13.49 -20.32
CA GLU A 117 -6.33 -13.04 -21.48
C GLU A 117 -5.52 -12.04 -22.32
N TYR A 118 -4.91 -11.03 -21.68
CA TYR A 118 -4.09 -10.05 -22.37
C TYR A 118 -2.87 -10.69 -23.05
N LYS A 119 -2.14 -11.56 -22.35
CA LYS A 119 -0.98 -12.27 -22.91
C LYS A 119 -1.34 -13.13 -24.12
N GLU A 120 -2.50 -13.78 -24.10
CA GLU A 120 -2.97 -14.64 -25.18
C GLU A 120 -3.61 -13.85 -26.34
N GLY A 121 -4.25 -12.73 -26.04
CA GLY A 121 -5.02 -11.94 -27.00
C GLY A 121 -4.23 -10.82 -27.66
N TYR A 122 -3.22 -10.26 -27.00
CA TYR A 122 -2.52 -9.07 -27.48
C TYR A 122 -1.92 -9.27 -28.88
N GLY A 123 -2.18 -8.32 -29.77
CA GLY A 123 -1.75 -8.36 -31.17
C GLY A 123 -2.65 -9.17 -32.11
N LYS A 124 -3.70 -9.84 -31.61
CA LYS A 124 -4.70 -10.54 -32.45
C LYS A 124 -5.85 -9.60 -32.82
N GLU A 125 -6.30 -9.66 -34.07
CA GLU A 125 -7.38 -8.79 -34.59
C GLU A 125 -8.71 -8.92 -33.81
N ALA A 126 -9.00 -10.11 -33.27
CA ALA A 126 -10.22 -10.37 -32.51
C ALA A 126 -10.15 -9.89 -31.03
N PHE A 127 -9.00 -9.41 -30.56
CA PHE A 127 -8.85 -8.99 -29.17
C PHE A 127 -9.22 -7.52 -29.00
N ASP A 128 -10.38 -7.27 -28.40
CA ASP A 128 -10.84 -5.93 -28.06
C ASP A 128 -10.11 -5.40 -26.81
N LEU A 129 -9.05 -4.62 -27.06
CA LEU A 129 -8.27 -3.95 -26.03
C LEU A 129 -9.13 -3.01 -25.17
N SER A 130 -10.05 -2.26 -25.79
CA SER A 130 -10.88 -1.29 -25.07
C SER A 130 -11.85 -1.99 -24.12
N ALA A 131 -12.50 -3.06 -24.57
CA ALA A 131 -13.37 -3.87 -23.72
C ALA A 131 -12.59 -4.56 -22.59
N HIS A 132 -11.37 -5.03 -22.85
CA HIS A 132 -10.50 -5.60 -21.81
C HIS A 132 -10.18 -4.58 -20.70
N PHE A 133 -9.73 -3.37 -21.06
CA PHE A 133 -9.41 -2.34 -20.07
C PHE A 133 -10.64 -1.81 -19.34
N GLN A 134 -11.80 -1.76 -20.01
CA GLN A 134 -13.06 -1.39 -19.36
C GLN A 134 -13.43 -2.39 -18.27
N ARG A 135 -13.37 -3.71 -18.55
CA ARG A 135 -13.61 -4.74 -17.53
C ARG A 135 -12.61 -4.69 -16.37
N ARG A 136 -11.33 -4.39 -16.63
CA ARG A 136 -10.34 -4.18 -15.56
C ARG A 136 -10.73 -3.02 -14.66
N LYS A 137 -11.15 -1.90 -15.24
CA LYS A 137 -11.59 -0.72 -14.51
C LYS A 137 -12.81 -1.02 -13.64
N GLU A 138 -13.79 -1.73 -14.17
CA GLU A 138 -14.99 -2.15 -13.43
C GLU A 138 -14.68 -3.13 -12.30
N ALA A 139 -13.69 -4.00 -12.48
CA ALA A 139 -13.24 -4.94 -11.45
C ALA A 139 -12.32 -4.30 -10.39
N THR A 140 -11.95 -3.03 -10.55
CA THR A 140 -11.05 -2.34 -9.63
C THR A 140 -11.82 -1.85 -8.41
N LEU A 141 -11.43 -2.38 -7.25
CA LEU A 141 -11.80 -1.85 -5.95
C LEU A 141 -10.97 -0.59 -5.68
N THR A 142 -11.62 0.45 -5.17
CA THR A 142 -10.96 1.64 -4.63
C THR A 142 -11.31 1.80 -3.16
N ARG A 143 -10.32 2.14 -2.33
CA ARG A 143 -10.51 2.52 -0.92
C ARG A 143 -9.62 3.69 -0.54
N GLU A 144 -10.04 4.43 0.47
CA GLU A 144 -9.21 5.44 1.11
C GLU A 144 -8.45 4.81 2.29
N VAL A 145 -7.18 5.16 2.45
CA VAL A 145 -6.31 4.76 3.55
C VAL A 145 -5.66 6.00 4.13
N VAL A 146 -5.82 6.21 5.43
CA VAL A 146 -5.04 7.21 6.18
C VAL A 146 -3.83 6.50 6.78
N HIS A 147 -2.67 7.13 6.64
CA HIS A 147 -1.42 6.70 7.24
C HIS A 147 -0.77 7.86 7.99
N TYR A 148 -0.42 7.63 9.25
CA TYR A 148 0.31 8.58 10.09
C TYR A 148 1.79 8.17 10.16
N PHE A 149 2.66 9.09 9.78
CA PHE A 149 4.11 8.95 9.89
C PHE A 149 4.63 9.92 10.96
N GLU A 150 5.43 9.45 11.90
CA GLU A 150 6.17 10.33 12.81
C GLU A 150 7.55 10.59 12.20
N VAL A 151 7.83 11.86 11.92
CA VAL A 151 8.99 12.30 11.13
C VAL A 151 9.88 13.29 11.90
N SER A 152 9.71 13.38 13.23
CA SER A 152 10.44 14.32 14.09
C SER A 152 11.97 14.15 14.01
N SER A 153 12.44 12.95 13.69
CA SER A 153 13.88 12.64 13.58
C SER A 153 14.52 13.14 12.28
N LEU A 154 13.73 13.67 11.34
CA LEU A 154 14.18 14.11 10.01
C LEU A 154 14.31 15.63 9.87
N GLN A 155 13.99 16.39 10.92
CA GLN A 155 14.15 17.84 10.95
C GLN A 155 15.58 18.29 11.31
#